data_AF-A0A915U639-F1
#
_entry.id   AF-A0A915U639-F1
#
_cell.length_a   1.000
_cell.length_b   1.000
_cell.length_c   1.000
_cell.angle_alpha   90.00
_cell.angle_beta   90.00
_cell.angle_gamma   90.00
#
_symmetry.space_group_name_H-M   'P 1'
#
loop_
_entity.id
_entity.type
_entity.pdbx_description
1 polymer ?
#
loop_
_entity_poly.entity_id
_entity_poly.type
_entity_poly.pdbx_seq_one_letter_code
_entity_poly.pdbx_strand_id
1 'polypeptide(L)'
;MPSFAPEYVDLVLNDIFEDAKRLFLVQLRAIDYAHLVMLTEQGIVARDAARLIRAGLDRIDEDHVRTVTFDGTYEDLFFYLEQILVDACGHEIAGRLHTARSRNDIDMTMYRMRLRQAVLEAAVAVEELRASLIELAGRHVHTVYAAHTHTQPAQPSTVAHYLLAVVEQLGRDHQRLRAAYASVNRNPLGACAITGTGFPIDRERTSALLGFSGPTGNTYGSIATVDYLLEATSALSVLLVGTGRFVQDLMLWCTAEFGYLRLSDGYVQCSSIMPQKRNPVALEHARALGSKAFAQAQAVAVTVHNTPFGDIVDTEDDLQPLVATAFRDGIRAIRLVAGAMSQATFDVAKMASRAAEGGTTVTELADTLARTHALPFRVSHEVAAHFVAGRRQQPEAPLVAVLDAATTAVLGRTLPYTEEELQHVLSARHFVEVRRTLGGPSPERTTEALAAEAASLSADRAWTTRTRNALLEASRGLREAVEAL
;
A
#
# COMPACT_ATOMS: atom_id res chain seq x y z
N MET A 1 -11.38 -27.34 35.94
CA MET A 1 -10.25 -27.29 34.99
C MET A 1 -8.96 -27.25 35.78
N PRO A 2 -7.85 -27.83 35.31
CA PRO A 2 -6.55 -27.61 35.94
C PRO A 2 -6.25 -26.11 35.95
N SER A 3 -5.73 -25.57 37.06
CA SER A 3 -5.32 -24.16 37.09
C SER A 3 -4.08 -23.98 36.22
N PHE A 4 -4.11 -23.05 35.28
CA PHE A 4 -2.93 -22.66 34.52
C PHE A 4 -1.83 -22.15 35.47
N ALA A 5 -0.57 -22.34 35.09
CA ALA A 5 0.54 -21.76 35.84
C ALA A 5 0.42 -20.22 35.85
N PRO A 6 0.64 -19.54 36.98
CA PRO A 6 0.51 -18.08 37.06
C PRO A 6 1.34 -17.34 36.00
N GLU A 7 2.54 -17.84 35.69
CA GLU A 7 3.41 -17.26 34.67
C GLU A 7 2.83 -17.40 33.26
N TYR A 8 2.11 -18.50 32.97
CA TYR A 8 1.47 -18.70 31.68
C TYR A 8 0.23 -17.82 31.52
N VAL A 9 -0.52 -17.61 32.60
CA VAL A 9 -1.65 -16.67 32.65
C VAL A 9 -1.16 -15.24 32.38
N ASP A 10 -0.13 -14.80 33.12
CA ASP A 10 0.37 -13.42 33.07
C ASP A 10 1.09 -13.10 31.76
N LEU A 11 1.96 -14.00 31.28
CA LEU A 11 2.87 -13.72 30.16
C LEU A 11 2.34 -14.11 28.78
N VAL A 12 1.28 -14.93 28.72
CA VAL A 12 0.77 -15.47 27.44
C VAL A 12 -0.74 -15.31 27.32
N LEU A 13 -1.51 -15.97 28.17
CA LEU A 13 -2.97 -16.04 28.00
C LEU A 13 -3.64 -14.67 28.14
N ASN A 14 -3.15 -13.82 29.05
CA ASN A 14 -3.65 -12.46 29.21
C ASN A 14 -3.46 -11.63 27.93
N ASP A 15 -2.27 -11.67 27.33
CA ASP A 15 -1.97 -10.89 26.13
C ASP A 15 -2.78 -11.41 24.92
N ILE A 16 -2.87 -12.73 24.75
CA ILE A 16 -3.71 -13.35 23.71
C ILE A 16 -5.18 -12.94 23.89
N PHE A 17 -5.70 -12.96 25.11
CA PHE A 17 -7.08 -12.56 25.40
C PHE A 17 -7.33 -11.08 25.07
N GLU A 18 -6.44 -10.18 25.51
CA GLU A 18 -6.55 -8.75 25.21
C GLU A 18 -6.46 -8.45 23.71
N ASP A 19 -5.57 -9.15 23.00
CA ASP A 19 -5.43 -9.01 21.57
C ASP A 19 -6.63 -9.56 20.80
N ALA A 20 -7.17 -10.70 21.21
CA ALA A 20 -8.38 -11.26 20.62
C ALA A 20 -9.60 -10.34 20.79
N LYS A 21 -9.80 -9.76 21.98
CA LYS A 21 -10.88 -8.78 22.22
C LYS A 21 -10.76 -7.59 21.26
N ARG A 22 -9.54 -7.09 21.08
CA ARG A 22 -9.25 -5.91 20.26
C ARG A 22 -9.38 -6.20 18.76
N LEU A 23 -8.91 -7.36 18.31
CA LEU A 23 -8.71 -7.64 16.88
C LEU A 23 -9.80 -8.54 16.28
N PHE A 24 -10.40 -9.44 17.06
CA PHE A 24 -11.15 -10.58 16.54
C PHE A 24 -12.57 -10.78 17.08
N LEU A 25 -12.98 -10.07 18.14
CA LEU A 25 -14.32 -10.22 18.73
C LEU A 25 -15.47 -10.16 17.70
N VAL A 26 -15.44 -9.19 16.80
CA VAL A 26 -16.50 -9.01 15.78
C VAL A 26 -16.50 -10.19 14.78
N GLN A 27 -15.31 -10.66 14.40
CA GLN A 27 -15.12 -11.76 13.47
C GLN A 27 -15.60 -13.08 14.07
N LEU A 28 -15.22 -13.35 15.32
CA LEU A 28 -15.62 -14.55 16.06
C LEU A 28 -17.15 -14.64 16.18
N ARG A 29 -17.82 -13.55 16.58
CA ARG A 29 -19.29 -13.50 16.63
C ARG A 29 -19.93 -13.74 15.27
N ALA A 30 -19.40 -13.14 14.20
CA ALA A 30 -19.91 -13.37 12.86
C ALA A 30 -19.78 -14.84 12.44
N ILE A 31 -18.66 -15.50 12.79
CA ILE A 31 -18.43 -16.93 12.56
C ILE A 31 -19.45 -17.77 13.33
N ASP A 32 -19.72 -17.46 14.60
CA ASP A 32 -20.71 -18.16 15.41
C ASP A 32 -22.11 -18.11 14.77
N TYR A 33 -22.56 -16.92 14.36
CA TYR A 33 -23.84 -16.77 13.69
C TYR A 33 -23.89 -17.50 12.34
N ALA A 34 -22.86 -17.34 11.51
CA ALA A 34 -22.82 -17.97 10.19
C ALA A 34 -22.82 -19.50 10.29
N HIS A 35 -22.08 -20.04 11.26
CA HIS A 35 -22.03 -21.47 11.52
C HIS A 35 -23.36 -22.00 12.05
N LEU A 36 -23.99 -21.28 12.99
CA LEU A 36 -25.32 -21.65 13.50
C LEU A 36 -26.38 -21.71 12.40
N VAL A 37 -26.38 -20.72 11.50
CA VAL A 37 -27.27 -20.68 10.33
C VAL A 37 -27.05 -21.92 9.48
N MET A 38 -25.80 -22.22 9.11
CA MET A 38 -25.48 -23.38 8.29
C MET A 38 -25.87 -24.70 8.96
N LEU A 39 -25.55 -24.88 10.25
CA LEU A 39 -25.93 -26.09 10.99
C LEU A 39 -27.45 -26.30 11.02
N THR A 40 -28.21 -25.21 11.12
CA THR A 40 -29.68 -25.25 11.13
C THR A 40 -30.24 -25.59 9.76
N GLU A 41 -29.69 -25.00 8.70
CA GLU A 41 -30.09 -25.27 7.31
C GLU A 41 -29.78 -26.71 6.88
N GLN A 42 -28.67 -27.28 7.36
CA GLN A 42 -28.30 -28.69 7.15
C GLN A 42 -29.06 -29.67 8.08
N GLY A 43 -29.91 -29.17 8.98
CA GLY A 43 -30.65 -29.98 9.94
C GLY A 43 -29.78 -30.68 10.99
N ILE A 44 -28.51 -30.28 11.14
CA ILE A 44 -27.58 -30.79 12.16
C ILE A 44 -27.99 -30.27 13.54
N VAL A 45 -28.46 -29.01 13.59
CA VAL A 45 -29.06 -28.42 14.79
C VAL A 45 -30.54 -28.19 14.54
N ALA A 46 -31.38 -28.69 15.43
CA ALA A 46 -32.83 -28.49 15.37
C ALA A 46 -33.17 -26.99 15.56
N ARG A 47 -34.19 -26.50 14.85
CA ARG A 47 -34.59 -25.08 14.89
C ARG A 47 -34.84 -24.54 16.30
N ASP A 48 -35.46 -25.32 17.18
CA ASP A 48 -35.72 -24.89 18.56
C ASP A 48 -34.42 -24.70 19.36
N ALA A 49 -33.44 -25.60 19.18
CA ALA A 49 -32.11 -25.42 19.77
C ALA A 49 -31.39 -24.23 19.15
N ALA A 50 -31.50 -24.03 17.82
CA ALA A 50 -30.88 -22.91 17.14
C ALA A 50 -31.40 -21.55 17.64
N ARG A 51 -32.69 -21.42 17.92
CA ARG A 51 -33.27 -20.20 18.52
C ARG A 51 -32.71 -19.91 19.91
N LEU A 52 -32.53 -20.94 20.74
CA LEU A 52 -31.94 -20.79 22.06
C LEU A 52 -30.47 -20.37 21.98
N ILE A 53 -29.70 -20.97 21.07
CA ILE A 53 -28.30 -20.59 20.84
C ILE A 53 -28.22 -19.14 20.34
N ARG A 54 -29.01 -18.78 19.33
CA ARG A 54 -29.10 -17.41 18.81
C ARG A 54 -29.41 -16.41 19.93
N ALA A 55 -30.45 -16.68 20.72
CA ALA A 55 -30.82 -15.80 21.84
C ALA A 55 -29.70 -15.67 22.89
N GLY A 56 -28.86 -16.71 23.06
CA GLY A 56 -27.66 -16.64 23.88
C GLY A 56 -26.56 -15.78 23.25
N LEU A 57 -26.28 -15.94 21.95
CA LEU A 57 -25.33 -15.10 21.21
C LEU A 57 -25.74 -13.62 21.18
N ASP A 58 -27.04 -13.33 21.12
CA ASP A 58 -27.62 -11.98 21.16
C ASP A 58 -27.40 -11.29 22.52
N ARG A 59 -27.22 -12.07 23.60
CA ARG A 59 -26.93 -11.54 24.95
C ARG A 59 -25.46 -11.16 25.16
N ILE A 60 -24.57 -11.55 24.25
CA ILE A 60 -23.15 -11.18 24.34
C ILE A 60 -23.02 -9.69 24.01
N ASP A 61 -22.79 -8.89 25.05
CA ASP A 61 -22.51 -7.45 24.95
C ASP A 61 -21.03 -7.23 24.59
N GLU A 62 -20.78 -6.71 23.39
CA GLU A 62 -19.41 -6.45 22.92
C GLU A 62 -18.68 -5.40 23.76
N ASP A 63 -19.37 -4.36 24.22
CA ASP A 63 -18.74 -3.30 24.99
C ASP A 63 -18.33 -3.82 26.37
N HIS A 64 -19.18 -4.66 26.98
CA HIS A 64 -18.82 -5.36 28.20
C HIS A 64 -17.60 -6.25 27.99
N VAL A 65 -17.63 -7.15 26.99
CA VAL A 65 -16.54 -8.08 26.69
C VAL A 65 -15.22 -7.34 26.50
N ARG A 66 -15.22 -6.19 25.80
CA ARG A 66 -14.01 -5.36 25.59
C ARG A 66 -13.38 -4.86 26.89
N THR A 67 -14.18 -4.67 27.94
CA THR A 67 -13.73 -4.12 29.23
C THR A 67 -13.40 -5.17 30.29
N VAL A 68 -13.71 -6.45 30.04
CA VAL A 68 -13.44 -7.54 30.98
C VAL A 68 -11.94 -7.71 31.17
N THR A 69 -11.49 -7.74 32.43
CA THR A 69 -10.12 -8.10 32.78
C THR A 69 -9.97 -9.62 32.78
N PHE A 70 -8.96 -10.13 32.09
CA PHE A 70 -8.65 -11.56 32.10
C PHE A 70 -8.20 -11.99 33.50
N ASP A 71 -8.77 -13.09 34.01
CA ASP A 71 -8.53 -13.61 35.36
C ASP A 71 -7.95 -15.04 35.36
N GLY A 72 -7.65 -15.60 34.18
CA GLY A 72 -7.12 -16.94 34.03
C GLY A 72 -8.14 -18.07 34.22
N THR A 73 -9.44 -17.76 34.35
CA THR A 73 -10.49 -18.78 34.47
C THR A 73 -10.68 -19.58 33.19
N TYR A 74 -10.44 -18.95 32.03
CA TYR A 74 -10.55 -19.53 30.70
C TYR A 74 -9.20 -19.47 29.98
N GLU A 75 -9.02 -20.32 28.97
CA GLU A 75 -7.80 -20.33 28.17
C GLU A 75 -7.69 -19.07 27.30
N ASP A 76 -8.80 -18.68 26.64
CA ASP A 76 -8.82 -17.60 25.65
C ASP A 76 -10.21 -16.93 25.55
N LEU A 77 -10.36 -16.01 24.59
CA LEU A 77 -11.63 -15.32 24.32
C LEU A 77 -12.72 -16.29 23.83
N PHE A 78 -12.37 -17.35 23.10
CA PHE A 78 -13.33 -18.34 22.60
C PHE A 78 -14.05 -19.01 23.78
N PHE A 79 -13.31 -19.54 24.76
CA PHE A 79 -13.91 -20.20 25.91
C PHE A 79 -14.67 -19.24 26.83
N TYR A 80 -14.22 -17.98 26.92
CA TYR A 80 -14.95 -16.95 27.65
C TYR A 80 -16.33 -16.69 27.03
N LEU A 81 -16.41 -16.54 25.70
CA LEU A 81 -17.70 -16.37 25.01
C LEU A 81 -18.56 -17.64 25.05
N GLU A 82 -17.94 -18.81 24.97
CA GLU A 82 -18.63 -20.09 25.12
C GLU A 82 -19.29 -20.19 26.50
N GLN A 83 -18.61 -19.77 27.58
CA GLN A 83 -19.20 -19.79 28.90
C GLN A 83 -20.40 -18.84 29.02
N ILE A 84 -20.33 -17.63 28.44
CA ILE A 84 -21.49 -16.72 28.40
C ILE A 84 -22.68 -17.39 27.70
N LEU A 85 -22.42 -18.12 26.61
CA LEU A 85 -23.45 -18.86 25.89
C LEU A 85 -24.01 -20.02 26.72
N VAL A 86 -23.16 -20.76 27.43
CA VAL A 86 -23.55 -21.84 28.36
C VAL A 86 -24.44 -21.29 29.47
N ASP A 87 -24.08 -20.16 30.08
CA ASP A 87 -24.87 -19.52 31.14
C ASP A 87 -26.24 -19.05 30.61
N ALA A 88 -26.32 -18.69 29.32
CA ALA A 88 -27.55 -18.21 28.71
C ALA A 88 -28.54 -19.32 28.32
N CYS A 89 -28.06 -20.47 27.83
CA CYS A 89 -28.93 -21.51 27.25
C CYS A 89 -28.65 -22.96 27.73
N GLY A 90 -27.69 -23.15 28.62
CA GLY A 90 -27.29 -24.44 29.16
C GLY A 90 -26.25 -25.17 28.31
N HIS A 91 -25.43 -26.00 28.97
CA HIS A 91 -24.28 -26.65 28.37
C HIS A 91 -24.63 -27.54 27.15
N GLU A 92 -25.70 -28.32 27.22
CA GLU A 92 -26.10 -29.21 26.13
C GLU A 92 -26.50 -28.42 24.86
N ILE A 93 -27.21 -27.29 25.03
CA ILE A 93 -27.66 -26.47 23.90
C ILE A 93 -26.49 -25.67 23.33
N ALA A 94 -25.70 -25.02 24.19
CA ALA A 94 -24.52 -24.26 23.77
C ALA A 94 -23.51 -25.14 23.00
N GLY A 95 -23.21 -26.34 23.51
CA GLY A 95 -22.25 -27.26 22.90
C GLY A 95 -22.61 -27.72 21.50
N ARG A 96 -23.90 -27.66 21.11
CA ARG A 96 -24.33 -27.99 19.73
C ARG A 96 -23.76 -27.02 18.70
N LEU A 97 -23.47 -25.78 19.07
CA LEU A 97 -22.83 -24.80 18.18
C LEU A 97 -21.42 -25.23 17.77
N HIS A 98 -20.69 -25.96 18.62
CA HIS A 98 -19.34 -26.45 18.31
C HIS A 98 -19.33 -27.67 17.36
N THR A 99 -20.50 -28.21 17.00
CA THR A 99 -20.58 -29.33 16.06
C THR A 99 -19.92 -28.96 14.73
N ALA A 100 -19.02 -29.81 14.25
CA ALA A 100 -18.39 -29.68 12.93
C ALA A 100 -17.54 -28.41 12.72
N ARG A 101 -16.87 -27.92 13.77
CA ARG A 101 -15.82 -26.89 13.72
C ARG A 101 -14.76 -27.16 14.80
N SER A 102 -13.69 -26.37 14.81
CA SER A 102 -12.61 -26.39 15.81
C SER A 102 -12.10 -24.97 16.03
N ARG A 103 -11.25 -24.73 17.05
CA ARG A 103 -10.58 -23.43 17.16
C ARG A 103 -9.71 -23.15 15.94
N ASN A 104 -9.00 -24.16 15.45
CA ASN A 104 -8.07 -24.06 14.31
C ASN A 104 -8.72 -23.42 13.06
N ASP A 105 -9.90 -23.90 12.64
CA ASP A 105 -10.59 -23.32 11.48
C ASP A 105 -11.36 -22.03 11.79
N ILE A 106 -11.78 -21.81 13.05
CA ILE A 106 -12.30 -20.51 13.51
C ILE A 106 -11.21 -19.45 13.44
N ASP A 107 -10.02 -19.75 13.94
CA ASP A 107 -8.90 -18.84 14.07
C ASP A 107 -8.40 -18.39 12.70
N MET A 108 -8.15 -19.36 11.81
CA MET A 108 -7.79 -19.06 10.43
C MET A 108 -8.87 -18.26 9.69
N THR A 109 -10.15 -18.46 10.04
CA THR A 109 -11.26 -17.67 9.46
C THR A 109 -11.21 -16.23 9.95
N MET A 110 -11.09 -16.00 11.27
CA MET A 110 -11.07 -14.65 11.84
C MET A 110 -9.83 -13.86 11.42
N TYR A 111 -8.65 -14.49 11.34
CA TYR A 111 -7.42 -13.87 10.87
C TYR A 111 -7.57 -13.37 9.43
N ARG A 112 -8.09 -14.22 8.53
CA ARG A 112 -8.36 -13.84 7.14
C ARG A 112 -9.42 -12.75 7.03
N MET A 113 -10.48 -12.79 7.83
CA MET A 113 -11.49 -11.72 7.88
C MET A 113 -10.89 -10.38 8.34
N ARG A 114 -9.95 -10.39 9.27
CA ARG A 114 -9.27 -9.17 9.73
C ARG A 114 -8.26 -8.64 8.71
N LEU A 115 -7.46 -9.54 8.14
CA LEU A 115 -6.42 -9.19 7.16
C LEU A 115 -7.02 -8.68 5.85
N ARG A 116 -8.12 -9.27 5.35
CA ARG A 116 -8.76 -8.79 4.09
C ARG A 116 -9.19 -7.34 4.20
N GLN A 117 -9.65 -6.91 5.38
CA GLN A 117 -10.04 -5.54 5.64
C GLN A 117 -8.81 -4.62 5.62
N ALA A 118 -7.71 -5.04 6.25
CA ALA A 118 -6.46 -4.29 6.26
C ALA A 118 -5.86 -4.13 4.84
N VAL A 119 -5.94 -5.18 4.01
CA VAL A 119 -5.51 -5.14 2.59
C VAL A 119 -6.38 -4.15 1.79
N LEU A 120 -7.70 -4.15 1.97
CA LEU A 120 -8.59 -3.18 1.33
C LEU A 120 -8.34 -1.74 1.80
N GLU A 121 -8.03 -1.53 3.08
CA GLU A 121 -7.67 -0.22 3.61
C GLU A 121 -6.34 0.29 3.03
N ALA A 122 -5.35 -0.59 2.88
CA ALA A 122 -4.09 -0.27 2.20
C ALA A 122 -4.32 0.09 0.73
N ALA A 123 -5.17 -0.66 0.01
CA ALA A 123 -5.51 -0.36 -1.38
C ALA A 123 -6.13 1.04 -1.52
N VAL A 124 -7.03 1.43 -0.60
CA VAL A 124 -7.59 2.79 -0.59
C VAL A 124 -6.57 3.86 -0.25
N ALA A 125 -5.65 3.61 0.68
CA ALA A 125 -4.58 4.56 0.96
C ALA A 125 -3.70 4.80 -0.29
N VAL A 126 -3.44 3.76 -1.08
CA VAL A 126 -2.75 3.86 -2.37
C VAL A 126 -3.57 4.67 -3.37
N GLU A 127 -4.88 4.44 -3.47
CA GLU A 127 -5.78 5.22 -4.33
C GLU A 127 -5.83 6.72 -3.94
N GLU A 128 -5.83 7.02 -2.64
CA GLU A 128 -5.76 8.39 -2.11
C GLU A 128 -4.45 9.08 -2.51
N LEU A 129 -3.30 8.40 -2.35
CA LEU A 129 -2.01 8.94 -2.78
C LEU A 129 -1.96 9.14 -4.30
N ARG A 130 -2.38 8.15 -5.10
CA ARG A 130 -2.43 8.28 -6.56
C ARG A 130 -3.27 9.47 -7.00
N ALA A 131 -4.44 9.66 -6.39
CA ALA A 131 -5.29 10.80 -6.71
C ALA A 131 -4.58 12.14 -6.47
N SER A 132 -3.97 12.31 -5.30
CA SER A 132 -3.22 13.53 -4.97
C SER A 132 -2.08 13.79 -5.96
N LEU A 133 -1.35 12.73 -6.35
CA LEU A 133 -0.22 12.87 -7.28
C LEU A 133 -0.66 13.13 -8.72
N ILE A 134 -1.76 12.51 -9.19
CA ILE A 134 -2.33 12.76 -10.53
C ILE A 134 -2.79 14.21 -10.63
N GLU A 135 -3.51 14.71 -9.62
CA GLU A 135 -3.97 16.11 -9.60
C GLU A 135 -2.78 17.08 -9.61
N LEU A 136 -1.76 16.82 -8.78
CA LEU A 136 -0.56 17.63 -8.72
C LEU A 136 0.24 17.58 -10.03
N ALA A 137 0.39 16.40 -10.63
CA ALA A 137 1.03 16.24 -11.93
C ALA A 137 0.30 17.03 -13.03
N GLY A 138 -1.04 17.02 -13.03
CA GLY A 138 -1.87 17.80 -13.96
C GLY A 138 -1.60 19.31 -13.88
N ARG A 139 -1.34 19.85 -12.69
CA ARG A 139 -0.97 21.27 -12.49
C ARG A 139 0.45 21.60 -12.94
N HIS A 140 1.31 20.60 -13.10
CA HIS A 140 2.76 20.77 -13.29
C HIS A 140 3.29 20.13 -14.59
N VAL A 141 2.42 19.96 -15.59
CA VAL A 141 2.77 19.46 -16.94
C VAL A 141 3.88 20.26 -17.60
N HIS A 142 3.93 21.58 -17.35
CA HIS A 142 4.95 22.47 -17.92
C HIS A 142 6.04 22.90 -16.92
N THR A 143 6.01 22.40 -15.69
CA THR A 143 7.00 22.79 -14.66
C THR A 143 8.30 22.06 -14.89
N VAL A 144 9.23 22.71 -15.60
CA VAL A 144 10.54 22.17 -15.94
C VAL A 144 11.45 22.13 -14.72
N TYR A 145 12.19 21.03 -14.58
CA TYR A 145 13.26 20.87 -13.59
C TYR A 145 14.38 19.97 -14.14
N ALA A 146 15.55 19.96 -13.51
CA ALA A 146 16.60 19.00 -13.83
C ALA A 146 16.35 17.66 -13.14
N ALA A 147 16.13 16.60 -13.91
CA ALA A 147 16.15 15.24 -13.39
C ALA A 147 17.56 14.88 -12.90
N HIS A 148 17.64 14.01 -11.90
CA HIS A 148 18.92 13.62 -11.30
C HIS A 148 19.24 12.15 -11.57
N THR A 149 20.50 11.88 -11.89
CA THR A 149 21.07 10.52 -11.93
C THR A 149 22.40 10.54 -11.19
N HIS A 150 22.69 9.53 -10.36
CA HIS A 150 23.89 9.54 -9.50
C HIS A 150 24.02 10.83 -8.66
N THR A 151 22.88 11.34 -8.17
CA THR A 151 22.76 12.61 -7.41
C THR A 151 23.28 13.86 -8.13
N GLN A 152 23.50 13.79 -9.44
CA GLN A 152 23.89 14.92 -10.28
C GLN A 152 22.74 15.31 -11.23
N PRO A 153 22.58 16.62 -11.53
CA PRO A 153 21.70 17.07 -12.60
C PRO A 153 22.08 16.37 -13.92
N ALA A 154 21.08 15.72 -14.54
CA ALA A 154 21.24 15.03 -15.80
C ALA A 154 20.59 15.84 -16.92
N GLN A 155 19.27 15.68 -17.09
CA GLN A 155 18.52 16.23 -18.22
C GLN A 155 17.28 16.96 -17.74
N PRO A 156 16.82 18.01 -18.46
CA PRO A 156 15.53 18.63 -18.20
C PRO A 156 14.39 17.62 -18.34
N SER A 157 13.44 17.71 -17.42
CA SER A 157 12.20 16.95 -17.36
C SER A 157 11.10 17.86 -16.79
N THR A 158 9.93 17.32 -16.50
CA THR A 158 8.84 18.04 -15.82
C THR A 158 8.49 17.38 -14.49
N VAL A 159 7.99 18.18 -13.54
CA VAL A 159 7.47 17.66 -12.27
C VAL A 159 6.35 16.65 -12.53
N ALA A 160 5.48 16.89 -13.53
CA ALA A 160 4.47 15.93 -13.94
C ALA A 160 5.07 14.58 -14.35
N HIS A 161 6.13 14.57 -15.17
CA HIS A 161 6.78 13.35 -15.60
C HIS A 161 7.33 12.53 -14.42
N TYR A 162 7.96 13.19 -13.44
CA TYR A 162 8.44 12.51 -12.23
C TYR A 162 7.29 11.95 -11.38
N LEU A 163 6.25 12.73 -11.13
CA LEU A 163 5.11 12.29 -10.32
C LEU A 163 4.34 11.14 -10.99
N LEU A 164 4.22 11.16 -12.32
CA LEU A 164 3.60 10.07 -13.08
C LEU A 164 4.37 8.75 -12.95
N ALA A 165 5.70 8.79 -12.88
CA ALA A 165 6.50 7.58 -12.62
C ALA A 165 6.16 6.96 -11.25
N VAL A 166 5.90 7.78 -10.23
CA VAL A 166 5.46 7.33 -8.91
C VAL A 166 4.02 6.81 -8.95
N VAL A 167 3.12 7.48 -9.68
CA VAL A 167 1.72 7.04 -9.86
C VAL A 167 1.66 5.66 -10.53
N GLU A 168 2.49 5.41 -11.53
CA GLU A 168 2.54 4.12 -12.24
C GLU A 168 3.05 2.99 -11.32
N GLN A 169 4.05 3.28 -10.47
CA GLN A 169 4.50 2.35 -9.44
C GLN A 169 3.37 2.00 -8.47
N LEU A 170 2.64 3.00 -7.97
CA LEU A 170 1.51 2.82 -7.06
C LEU A 170 0.36 2.02 -7.73
N GLY A 171 0.16 2.17 -9.04
CA GLY A 171 -0.78 1.35 -9.80
C GLY A 171 -0.41 -0.14 -9.75
N ARG A 172 0.88 -0.47 -9.92
CA ARG A 172 1.36 -1.86 -9.74
C ARG A 172 1.25 -2.33 -8.29
N ASP A 173 1.44 -1.46 -7.33
CA ASP A 173 1.27 -1.81 -5.90
C ASP A 173 -0.19 -2.13 -5.57
N HIS A 174 -1.15 -1.39 -6.14
CA HIS A 174 -2.58 -1.72 -6.04
C HIS A 174 -2.89 -3.10 -6.63
N GLN A 175 -2.33 -3.42 -7.81
CA GLN A 175 -2.48 -4.75 -8.41
C GLN A 175 -1.97 -5.88 -7.50
N ARG A 176 -0.84 -5.67 -6.80
CA ARG A 176 -0.32 -6.63 -5.81
C ARG A 176 -1.25 -6.79 -4.62
N LEU A 177 -1.79 -5.70 -4.09
CA LEU A 177 -2.77 -5.74 -2.99
C LEU A 177 -4.05 -6.45 -3.41
N ARG A 178 -4.53 -6.22 -4.64
CA ARG A 178 -5.68 -6.93 -5.21
C ARG A 178 -5.41 -8.43 -5.38
N ALA A 179 -4.21 -8.81 -5.80
CA ALA A 179 -3.82 -10.22 -5.90
C ALA A 179 -3.79 -10.88 -4.52
N ALA A 180 -3.13 -10.26 -3.54
CA ALA A 180 -3.09 -10.74 -2.16
C ALA A 180 -4.50 -10.86 -1.56
N TYR A 181 -5.40 -9.91 -1.83
CA TYR A 181 -6.79 -9.98 -1.39
C TYR A 181 -7.50 -11.26 -1.87
N ALA A 182 -7.23 -11.71 -3.10
CA ALA A 182 -7.85 -12.92 -3.64
C ALA A 182 -7.45 -14.18 -2.85
N SER A 183 -6.18 -14.26 -2.43
CA SER A 183 -5.66 -15.36 -1.60
C SER A 183 -6.18 -15.28 -0.16
N VAL A 184 -6.25 -14.07 0.41
CA VAL A 184 -6.78 -13.85 1.76
C VAL A 184 -8.28 -14.17 1.84
N ASN A 185 -9.08 -13.78 0.83
CA ASN A 185 -10.55 -13.91 0.85
C ASN A 185 -11.06 -15.31 0.44
N ARG A 186 -10.45 -16.38 1.00
CA ARG A 186 -10.92 -17.77 0.95
C ARG A 186 -11.24 -18.27 2.36
N ASN A 187 -12.35 -18.99 2.53
CA ASN A 187 -12.86 -19.40 3.84
C ASN A 187 -12.27 -20.74 4.30
N PRO A 188 -11.55 -20.82 5.43
CA PRO A 188 -11.05 -22.08 5.96
C PRO A 188 -12.10 -22.86 6.76
N LEU A 189 -13.19 -22.22 7.22
CA LEU A 189 -14.22 -22.85 8.05
C LEU A 189 -14.77 -24.15 7.45
N GLY A 190 -14.96 -25.16 8.31
CA GLY A 190 -15.31 -26.52 7.94
C GLY A 190 -14.10 -27.43 7.73
N ALA A 191 -12.87 -26.93 7.92
CA ALA A 191 -11.68 -27.77 8.04
C ALA A 191 -11.57 -28.44 9.41
N CYS A 192 -12.35 -27.97 10.40
CA CYS A 192 -12.30 -28.38 11.80
C CYS A 192 -10.85 -28.33 12.30
N ALA A 193 -10.39 -29.37 13.01
CA ALA A 193 -9.01 -29.39 13.48
C ALA A 193 -8.00 -29.39 12.32
N ILE A 194 -8.24 -30.22 11.28
CA ILE A 194 -7.40 -30.29 10.06
C ILE A 194 -8.01 -31.16 8.95
N THR A 195 -8.79 -32.18 9.31
CA THR A 195 -9.30 -33.22 8.39
C THR A 195 -10.74 -33.03 7.92
N GLY A 196 -11.35 -31.88 8.24
CA GLY A 196 -12.78 -31.66 8.04
C GLY A 196 -13.64 -32.46 9.02
N THR A 197 -14.80 -32.91 8.57
CA THR A 197 -15.83 -33.50 9.43
C THR A 197 -16.65 -34.56 8.72
N GLY A 198 -17.23 -35.48 9.49
CA GLY A 198 -18.19 -36.47 9.01
C GLY A 198 -19.63 -35.94 8.87
N PHE A 199 -19.90 -34.72 9.34
CA PHE A 199 -21.20 -34.08 9.18
C PHE A 199 -21.37 -33.49 7.76
N PRO A 200 -22.59 -33.50 7.19
CA PRO A 200 -22.85 -32.93 5.88
C PRO A 200 -22.96 -31.40 5.96
N ILE A 201 -21.85 -30.72 6.25
CA ILE A 201 -21.80 -29.25 6.32
C ILE A 201 -21.76 -28.60 4.93
N ASP A 202 -22.26 -27.37 4.84
CA ASP A 202 -22.15 -26.54 3.63
C ASP A 202 -21.12 -25.42 3.82
N ARG A 203 -19.91 -25.64 3.31
CA ARG A 203 -18.82 -24.66 3.36
C ARG A 203 -19.03 -23.47 2.41
N GLU A 204 -19.81 -23.63 1.35
CA GLU A 204 -20.16 -22.52 0.46
C GLU A 204 -21.13 -21.56 1.18
N ARG A 205 -22.06 -22.12 1.96
CA ARG A 205 -23.00 -21.32 2.76
C ARG A 205 -22.29 -20.41 3.74
N THR A 206 -21.39 -20.95 4.58
CA THR A 206 -20.62 -20.12 5.53
C THR A 206 -19.70 -19.13 4.81
N SER A 207 -19.13 -19.52 3.67
CA SER A 207 -18.32 -18.62 2.84
C SER A 207 -19.13 -17.41 2.36
N ALA A 208 -20.32 -17.64 1.82
CA ALA A 208 -21.21 -16.59 1.34
C ALA A 208 -21.66 -15.66 2.47
N LEU A 209 -22.08 -16.21 3.61
CA LEU A 209 -22.52 -15.44 4.79
C LEU A 209 -21.40 -14.57 5.38
N LEU A 210 -20.16 -15.04 5.34
CA LEU A 210 -18.99 -14.32 5.85
C LEU A 210 -18.30 -13.45 4.78
N GLY A 211 -18.82 -13.39 3.55
CA GLY A 211 -18.30 -12.56 2.46
C GLY A 211 -17.00 -13.05 1.84
N PHE A 212 -16.67 -14.33 2.00
CA PHE A 212 -15.55 -14.96 1.30
C PHE A 212 -15.93 -15.28 -0.15
N SER A 213 -14.93 -15.37 -1.03
CA SER A 213 -15.13 -15.77 -2.43
C SER A 213 -15.38 -17.27 -2.61
N GLY A 214 -15.49 -18.02 -1.52
CA GLY A 214 -15.64 -19.48 -1.46
C GLY A 214 -14.64 -20.13 -0.49
N PRO A 215 -14.79 -21.45 -0.25
CA PRO A 215 -13.97 -22.19 0.69
C PRO A 215 -12.55 -22.40 0.16
N THR A 216 -11.58 -22.52 1.06
CA THR A 216 -10.28 -23.12 0.73
C THR A 216 -10.47 -24.57 0.24
N GLY A 217 -9.64 -25.01 -0.71
CA GLY A 217 -9.81 -26.32 -1.35
C GLY A 217 -9.54 -27.50 -0.41
N ASN A 218 -8.33 -27.58 0.13
CA ASN A 218 -7.89 -28.68 1.00
C ASN A 218 -8.01 -28.28 2.49
N THR A 219 -8.62 -29.13 3.32
CA THR A 219 -8.82 -28.83 4.75
C THR A 219 -7.50 -28.75 5.51
N TYR A 220 -6.51 -29.58 5.18
CA TYR A 220 -5.18 -29.52 5.77
C TYR A 220 -4.51 -28.18 5.45
N GLY A 221 -4.54 -27.78 4.18
CA GLY A 221 -4.02 -26.49 3.75
C GLY A 221 -4.75 -25.30 4.37
N SER A 222 -6.03 -25.46 4.70
CA SER A 222 -6.83 -24.41 5.35
C SER A 222 -6.26 -24.00 6.71
N ILE A 223 -5.61 -24.94 7.39
CA ILE A 223 -4.98 -24.77 8.69
C ILE A 223 -3.49 -24.47 8.52
N ALA A 224 -2.77 -25.29 7.76
CA ALA A 224 -1.30 -25.28 7.73
C ALA A 224 -0.66 -24.17 6.89
N THR A 225 -1.40 -23.52 5.98
CA THR A 225 -0.79 -22.59 5.02
C THR A 225 -0.77 -21.14 5.50
N VAL A 226 0.35 -20.46 5.25
CA VAL A 226 0.58 -19.06 5.61
C VAL A 226 0.79 -18.15 4.38
N ASP A 227 0.63 -18.67 3.16
CA ASP A 227 0.85 -17.93 1.91
C ASP A 227 -0.09 -16.71 1.80
N TYR A 228 -1.34 -16.83 2.24
CA TYR A 228 -2.28 -15.70 2.29
C TYR A 228 -1.73 -14.49 3.08
N LEU A 229 -1.00 -14.79 4.16
CA LEU A 229 -0.41 -13.80 5.04
C LEU A 229 0.87 -13.22 4.41
N LEU A 230 1.74 -14.09 3.91
CA LEU A 230 3.01 -13.71 3.28
C LEU A 230 2.82 -12.90 2.01
N GLU A 231 1.82 -13.22 1.18
CA GLU A 231 1.48 -12.44 -0.01
C GLU A 231 1.03 -11.02 0.37
N ALA A 232 0.19 -10.89 1.41
CA ALA A 232 -0.30 -9.61 1.88
C ALA A 232 0.82 -8.72 2.46
N THR A 233 1.68 -9.28 3.32
CA THR A 233 2.81 -8.54 3.91
C THR A 233 3.93 -8.26 2.91
N SER A 234 4.11 -9.11 1.90
CA SER A 234 5.03 -8.86 0.78
C SER A 234 4.55 -7.72 -0.10
N ALA A 235 3.25 -7.68 -0.44
CA ALA A 235 2.66 -6.57 -1.19
C ALA A 235 2.84 -5.24 -0.44
N LEU A 236 2.60 -5.23 0.87
CA LEU A 236 2.84 -4.08 1.73
C LEU A 236 4.34 -3.67 1.74
N SER A 237 5.24 -4.64 1.84
CA SER A 237 6.69 -4.38 1.86
C SER A 237 7.18 -3.68 0.59
N VAL A 238 6.75 -4.17 -0.58
CA VAL A 238 7.12 -3.57 -1.88
C VAL A 238 6.62 -2.13 -1.99
N LEU A 239 5.36 -1.89 -1.61
CA LEU A 239 4.74 -0.57 -1.57
C LEU A 239 5.51 0.41 -0.67
N LEU A 240 5.93 -0.03 0.52
CA LEU A 240 6.66 0.80 1.48
C LEU A 240 8.07 1.13 1.01
N VAL A 241 8.77 0.19 0.36
CA VAL A 241 10.09 0.46 -0.25
C VAL A 241 9.97 1.52 -1.34
N GLY A 242 9.00 1.36 -2.24
CA GLY A 242 8.75 2.32 -3.31
C GLY A 242 8.36 3.71 -2.79
N THR A 243 7.47 3.76 -1.80
CA THR A 243 7.03 5.02 -1.15
C THR A 243 8.18 5.70 -0.39
N GLY A 244 9.02 4.93 0.30
CA GLY A 244 10.17 5.45 1.03
C GLY A 244 11.18 6.16 0.13
N ARG A 245 11.42 5.65 -1.09
CA ARG A 245 12.28 6.29 -2.09
C ARG A 245 11.70 7.64 -2.55
N PHE A 246 10.39 7.69 -2.81
CA PHE A 246 9.71 8.93 -3.15
C PHE A 246 9.79 9.95 -2.00
N VAL A 247 9.52 9.53 -0.76
CA VAL A 247 9.63 10.40 0.42
C VAL A 247 11.05 10.94 0.59
N GLN A 248 12.08 10.14 0.31
CA GLN A 248 13.47 10.59 0.37
C GLN A 248 13.75 11.75 -0.61
N ASP A 249 13.23 11.68 -1.84
CA ASP A 249 13.35 12.76 -2.81
C ASP A 249 12.58 14.01 -2.37
N LEU A 250 11.36 13.84 -1.84
CA LEU A 250 10.55 14.96 -1.32
C LEU A 250 11.27 15.68 -0.16
N MET A 251 11.87 14.91 0.77
CA MET A 251 12.66 15.49 1.86
C MET A 251 13.85 16.29 1.34
N LEU A 252 14.56 15.76 0.32
CA LEU A 252 15.65 16.48 -0.33
C LEU A 252 15.15 17.78 -0.97
N TRP A 253 14.00 17.74 -1.65
CA TRP A 253 13.39 18.90 -2.30
C TRP A 253 12.89 19.97 -1.31
N CYS A 254 12.59 19.60 -0.07
CA CYS A 254 12.23 20.53 1.01
C CYS A 254 13.45 21.20 1.69
N THR A 255 14.68 20.75 1.45
CA THR A 255 15.88 21.39 2.01
C THR A 255 16.01 22.84 1.54
N ALA A 256 16.75 23.68 2.27
CA ALA A 256 16.97 25.06 1.85
C ALA A 256 17.85 25.13 0.58
N GLU A 257 18.75 24.16 0.42
CA GLU A 257 19.71 24.02 -0.66
C GLU A 257 19.03 23.71 -2.01
N PHE A 258 18.02 22.82 -2.00
CA PHE A 258 17.17 22.57 -3.16
C PHE A 258 16.03 23.58 -3.23
N GLY A 259 15.21 23.65 -2.19
CA GLY A 259 14.08 24.57 -2.06
C GLY A 259 13.06 24.44 -3.20
N TYR A 260 12.86 23.22 -3.72
CA TYR A 260 11.94 22.92 -4.81
C TYR A 260 10.51 22.73 -4.32
N LEU A 261 10.33 22.09 -3.16
CA LEU A 261 9.04 21.66 -2.63
C LEU A 261 8.74 22.38 -1.32
N ARG A 262 7.54 22.94 -1.20
CA ARG A 262 7.02 23.51 0.03
C ARG A 262 5.73 22.82 0.44
N LEU A 263 5.69 22.34 1.67
CA LEU A 263 4.47 21.80 2.29
C LEU A 263 3.62 22.92 2.90
N SER A 264 2.30 22.71 2.92
CA SER A 264 1.35 23.62 3.57
C SER A 264 1.56 23.66 5.10
N ASP A 265 1.03 24.69 5.74
CA ASP A 265 1.25 24.94 7.17
C ASP A 265 0.79 23.78 8.07
N GLY A 266 -0.26 23.06 7.67
CA GLY A 266 -0.76 21.88 8.41
C GLY A 266 0.17 20.67 8.40
N TYR A 267 1.17 20.64 7.51
CA TYR A 267 2.11 19.52 7.36
C TYR A 267 3.56 19.88 7.76
N VAL A 268 3.78 21.07 8.31
CA VAL A 268 5.08 21.50 8.82
C VAL A 268 5.02 21.75 10.31
N GLN A 269 6.13 21.48 11.00
CA GLN A 269 6.29 21.86 12.41
C GLN A 269 7.23 23.06 12.51
N CYS A 270 6.83 24.05 13.31
CA CYS A 270 7.67 25.21 13.64
C CYS A 270 8.74 24.84 14.66
N SER A 271 9.83 25.60 14.69
CA SER A 271 10.83 25.51 15.77
C SER A 271 10.41 26.40 16.95
N SER A 272 10.65 25.92 18.18
CA SER A 272 10.47 26.70 19.39
C SER A 272 11.50 27.83 19.58
N ILE A 273 12.59 27.84 18.81
CA ILE A 273 13.69 28.83 18.91
C ILE A 273 13.83 29.65 17.63
N MET A 274 13.66 29.04 16.45
CA MET A 274 13.88 29.68 15.15
C MET A 274 12.56 29.99 14.45
N PRO A 275 12.07 31.25 14.43
CA PRO A 275 10.75 31.59 13.91
C PRO A 275 10.57 31.34 12.41
N GLN A 276 11.67 31.35 11.64
CA GLN A 276 11.66 31.08 10.20
C GLN A 276 11.67 29.57 9.85
N LYS A 277 11.97 28.70 10.82
CA LYS A 277 12.24 27.28 10.54
C LYS A 277 10.94 26.50 10.33
N ARG A 278 10.80 25.91 9.14
CA ARG A 278 9.68 25.06 8.72
C ARG A 278 10.18 23.64 8.49
N ASN A 279 9.87 22.73 9.40
CA ASN A 279 10.34 21.36 9.31
C ASN A 279 9.30 20.50 8.57
N PRO A 280 9.65 19.76 7.50
CA PRO A 280 8.72 18.89 6.77
C PRO A 280 8.43 17.59 7.53
N VAL A 281 8.09 17.68 8.82
CA VAL A 281 8.02 16.55 9.75
C VAL A 281 6.92 15.55 9.37
N ALA A 282 5.90 15.96 8.59
CA ALA A 282 4.96 15.02 8.01
C ALA A 282 5.67 13.95 7.14
N LEU A 283 6.65 14.34 6.34
CA LEU A 283 7.44 13.41 5.52
C LEU A 283 8.41 12.59 6.37
N GLU A 284 8.98 13.18 7.43
CA GLU A 284 9.84 12.46 8.38
C GLU A 284 9.04 11.36 9.12
N HIS A 285 7.84 11.67 9.60
CA HIS A 285 6.93 10.71 10.20
C HIS A 285 6.50 9.64 9.21
N ALA A 286 6.17 10.01 7.96
CA ALA A 286 5.84 9.04 6.93
C ALA A 286 7.00 8.05 6.69
N ARG A 287 8.25 8.54 6.61
CA ARG A 287 9.42 7.69 6.48
C ARG A 287 9.63 6.78 7.69
N ALA A 288 9.52 7.32 8.91
CA ALA A 288 9.70 6.55 10.13
C ALA A 288 8.62 5.45 10.29
N LEU A 289 7.35 5.80 10.05
CA LEU A 289 6.24 4.84 10.06
C LEU A 289 6.39 3.79 8.96
N GLY A 290 6.79 4.20 7.76
CA GLY A 290 7.02 3.29 6.65
C GLY A 290 8.14 2.29 6.91
N SER A 291 9.27 2.74 7.44
CA SER A 291 10.38 1.84 7.82
C SER A 291 9.98 0.88 8.94
N LYS A 292 9.20 1.36 9.93
CA LYS A 292 8.67 0.50 11.00
C LYS A 292 7.74 -0.58 10.43
N ALA A 293 6.78 -0.20 9.60
CA ALA A 293 5.84 -1.13 8.97
C ALA A 293 6.56 -2.14 8.06
N PHE A 294 7.59 -1.70 7.33
CA PHE A 294 8.43 -2.57 6.52
C PHE A 294 9.13 -3.62 7.39
N ALA A 295 9.76 -3.21 8.50
CA ALA A 295 10.41 -4.14 9.42
C ALA A 295 9.41 -5.12 10.06
N GLN A 296 8.21 -4.65 10.42
CA GLN A 296 7.15 -5.51 10.95
C GLN A 296 6.69 -6.55 9.92
N ALA A 297 6.52 -6.16 8.65
CA ALA A 297 6.18 -7.08 7.58
C ALA A 297 7.28 -8.13 7.33
N GLN A 298 8.55 -7.75 7.43
CA GLN A 298 9.68 -8.70 7.36
C GLN A 298 9.69 -9.64 8.57
N ALA A 299 9.41 -9.12 9.78
CA ALA A 299 9.34 -9.92 10.99
C ALA A 299 8.25 -11.01 10.89
N VAL A 300 7.10 -10.71 10.28
CA VAL A 300 6.07 -11.74 10.01
C VAL A 300 6.63 -12.90 9.20
N ALA A 301 7.38 -12.62 8.13
CA ALA A 301 7.99 -13.65 7.30
C ALA A 301 9.05 -14.47 8.07
N VAL A 302 9.79 -13.83 8.97
CA VAL A 302 10.78 -14.49 9.82
C VAL A 302 10.12 -15.37 10.88
N THR A 303 9.01 -14.92 11.49
CA THR A 303 8.31 -15.70 12.52
C THR A 303 7.76 -17.01 11.98
N VAL A 304 7.18 -17.01 10.78
CA VAL A 304 6.59 -18.22 10.18
C VAL A 304 7.62 -19.08 9.43
N HIS A 305 8.89 -18.67 9.39
CA HIS A 305 9.91 -19.37 8.63
C HIS A 305 10.41 -20.61 9.39
N ASN A 306 10.46 -21.75 8.70
CA ASN A 306 10.89 -23.05 9.23
C ASN A 306 10.04 -23.58 10.40
N THR A 307 8.76 -23.23 10.45
CA THR A 307 7.79 -23.83 11.38
C THR A 307 7.22 -25.13 10.81
N PRO A 308 6.67 -26.04 11.65
CA PRO A 308 5.97 -27.24 11.18
C PRO A 308 4.80 -26.89 10.25
N PHE A 309 4.55 -27.74 9.24
CA PHE A 309 3.42 -27.56 8.32
C PHE A 309 2.15 -28.12 8.95
N GLY A 310 1.47 -27.34 9.78
CA GLY A 310 0.28 -27.73 10.54
C GLY A 310 -0.23 -26.59 11.41
N ASP A 311 -1.14 -26.93 12.32
CA ASP A 311 -1.60 -26.05 13.41
C ASP A 311 -0.45 -25.88 14.42
N ILE A 312 -0.03 -24.64 14.62
CA ILE A 312 1.08 -24.30 15.50
C ILE A 312 1.05 -22.80 15.84
N VAL A 313 1.30 -22.51 17.12
CA VAL A 313 1.24 -21.18 17.72
C VAL A 313 2.08 -20.12 16.97
N ASP A 314 3.21 -20.50 16.36
CA ASP A 314 4.07 -19.59 15.58
C ASP A 314 3.33 -18.90 14.42
N THR A 315 2.23 -19.47 13.94
CA THR A 315 1.44 -18.97 12.80
C THR A 315 0.10 -18.34 13.21
N GLU A 316 -0.19 -18.31 14.51
CA GLU A 316 -1.51 -18.03 15.07
C GLU A 316 -1.52 -16.72 15.88
N ASP A 317 -1.99 -16.75 17.13
CA ASP A 317 -2.39 -15.57 17.91
C ASP A 317 -1.26 -14.56 18.11
N ASP A 318 -0.08 -15.01 18.54
CA ASP A 318 1.08 -14.15 18.82
C ASP A 318 1.55 -13.37 17.59
N LEU A 319 1.29 -13.91 16.40
CA LEU A 319 1.68 -13.30 15.14
C LEU A 319 0.73 -12.16 14.74
N GLN A 320 -0.56 -12.26 15.06
CA GLN A 320 -1.57 -11.37 14.50
C GLN A 320 -1.44 -9.89 14.91
N PRO A 321 -1.06 -9.52 16.15
CA PRO A 321 -0.81 -8.13 16.51
C PRO A 321 0.29 -7.49 15.66
N LEU A 322 1.33 -8.26 15.31
CA LEU A 322 2.40 -7.81 14.45
C LEU A 322 1.88 -7.51 13.03
N VAL A 323 1.04 -8.39 12.47
CA VAL A 323 0.38 -8.18 11.18
C VAL A 323 -0.50 -6.93 11.21
N ALA A 324 -1.34 -6.80 12.23
CA ALA A 324 -2.25 -5.67 12.38
C ALA A 324 -1.51 -4.34 12.48
N THR A 325 -0.42 -4.30 13.25
CA THR A 325 0.39 -3.08 13.40
C THR A 325 1.21 -2.74 12.16
N ALA A 326 1.69 -3.72 11.40
CA ALA A 326 2.35 -3.50 10.11
C ALA A 326 1.43 -2.76 9.13
N PHE A 327 0.21 -3.26 8.93
CA PHE A 327 -0.77 -2.60 8.05
C PHE A 327 -1.18 -1.22 8.60
N ARG A 328 -1.43 -1.11 9.91
CA ARG A 328 -1.79 0.18 10.53
C ARG A 328 -0.73 1.25 10.26
N ASP A 329 0.53 0.96 10.54
CA ASP A 329 1.60 1.94 10.39
C ASP A 329 1.92 2.21 8.91
N GLY A 330 1.82 1.20 8.04
CA GLY A 330 1.97 1.38 6.60
C GLY A 330 0.88 2.28 5.99
N ILE A 331 -0.39 2.03 6.32
CA ILE A 331 -1.52 2.87 5.89
C ILE A 331 -1.33 4.31 6.37
N ARG A 332 -0.94 4.52 7.63
CA ARG A 332 -0.67 5.86 8.17
C ARG A 332 0.43 6.58 7.39
N ALA A 333 1.52 5.88 7.06
CA ALA A 333 2.61 6.45 6.27
C ALA A 333 2.12 6.92 4.89
N ILE A 334 1.41 6.05 4.16
CA ILE A 334 0.92 6.35 2.81
C ILE A 334 -0.07 7.52 2.82
N ARG A 335 -1.05 7.50 3.75
CA ARG A 335 -2.03 8.58 3.89
C ARG A 335 -1.41 9.92 4.25
N LEU A 336 -0.36 9.90 5.08
CA LEU A 336 0.33 11.12 5.45
C LEU A 336 1.04 11.75 4.24
N VAL A 337 1.66 10.93 3.38
CA VAL A 337 2.21 11.41 2.10
C VAL A 337 1.10 11.92 1.18
N ALA A 338 -0.02 11.20 1.07
CA ALA A 338 -1.16 11.61 0.23
C ALA A 338 -1.69 12.99 0.63
N GLY A 339 -1.89 13.20 1.93
CA GLY A 339 -2.32 14.48 2.49
C GLY A 339 -1.28 15.58 2.25
N ALA A 340 -0.01 15.35 2.61
CA ALA A 340 1.06 16.33 2.45
C ALA A 340 1.21 16.79 0.99
N MET A 341 1.12 15.85 0.04
CA MET A 341 1.28 16.16 -1.39
C MET A 341 0.04 16.82 -2.01
N SER A 342 -1.17 16.57 -1.50
CA SER A 342 -2.40 17.20 -2.03
C SER A 342 -2.35 18.74 -1.96
N GLN A 343 -1.64 19.29 -0.98
CA GLN A 343 -1.53 20.74 -0.74
C GLN A 343 -0.10 21.27 -0.95
N ALA A 344 0.81 20.46 -1.48
CA ALA A 344 2.17 20.89 -1.70
C ALA A 344 2.28 21.86 -2.89
N THR A 345 3.26 22.74 -2.84
CA THR A 345 3.58 23.68 -3.90
C THR A 345 5.04 23.57 -4.32
N PHE A 346 5.31 23.83 -5.59
CA PHE A 346 6.66 23.83 -6.14
C PHE A 346 7.13 25.25 -6.46
N ASP A 347 8.41 25.51 -6.23
CA ASP A 347 9.08 26.74 -6.66
C ASP A 347 9.46 26.64 -8.15
N VAL A 348 8.48 26.91 -9.02
CA VAL A 348 8.58 26.77 -10.47
C VAL A 348 9.76 27.57 -11.05
N ALA A 349 9.95 28.81 -10.58
CA ALA A 349 11.01 29.68 -11.08
C ALA A 349 12.40 29.13 -10.73
N LYS A 350 12.58 28.66 -9.49
CA LYS A 350 13.84 28.05 -9.06
C LYS A 350 14.14 26.75 -9.78
N MET A 351 13.14 25.88 -9.92
CA MET A 351 13.31 24.61 -10.65
C MET A 351 13.70 24.85 -12.12
N ALA A 352 13.08 25.84 -12.77
CA ALA A 352 13.42 26.24 -14.13
C ALA A 352 14.84 26.83 -14.24
N SER A 353 15.23 27.70 -13.30
CA SER A 353 16.60 28.25 -13.25
C SER A 353 17.65 27.15 -13.13
N ARG A 354 17.45 26.21 -12.19
CA ARG A 354 18.35 25.07 -12.00
C ARG A 354 18.41 24.15 -13.21
N ALA A 355 17.29 23.99 -13.93
CA ALA A 355 17.27 23.23 -15.17
C ALA A 355 18.06 23.88 -16.31
N ALA A 356 18.25 25.20 -16.28
CA ALA A 356 19.05 25.93 -17.27
C ALA A 356 20.56 25.95 -16.94
N GLU A 357 20.95 25.58 -15.73
CA GLU A 357 22.34 25.54 -15.28
C GLU A 357 23.07 24.26 -15.72
N GLY A 358 24.41 24.28 -15.67
CA GLY A 358 25.23 23.06 -15.72
C GLY A 358 25.32 22.34 -17.07
N GLY A 359 24.71 22.87 -18.13
CA GLY A 359 24.74 22.24 -19.46
C GLY A 359 23.87 20.99 -19.58
N THR A 360 22.83 20.86 -18.74
CA THR A 360 21.87 19.74 -18.75
C THR A 360 21.17 19.54 -20.10
N THR A 361 21.13 20.59 -20.93
CA THR A 361 20.53 20.59 -22.26
C THR A 361 21.48 20.17 -23.38
N VAL A 362 22.79 20.03 -23.12
CA VAL A 362 23.80 19.82 -24.18
C VAL A 362 23.63 18.51 -24.95
N THR A 363 23.00 17.51 -24.33
CA THR A 363 22.68 16.26 -25.06
C THR A 363 21.78 16.56 -26.27
N GLU A 364 20.89 17.55 -26.16
CA GLU A 364 20.01 17.96 -27.26
C GLU A 364 20.77 18.65 -28.39
N LEU A 365 21.88 19.35 -28.10
CA LEU A 365 22.74 19.87 -29.15
C LEU A 365 23.36 18.70 -29.94
N ALA A 366 23.90 17.69 -29.27
CA ALA A 366 24.45 16.51 -29.93
C ALA A 366 23.38 15.78 -30.77
N ASP A 367 22.19 15.56 -30.21
CA ASP A 367 21.08 14.93 -30.91
C ASP A 367 20.63 15.78 -32.12
N THR A 368 20.56 17.10 -31.98
CA THR A 368 20.19 18.01 -33.08
C THR A 368 21.21 17.96 -34.21
N LEU A 369 22.50 18.00 -33.90
CA LEU A 369 23.56 17.87 -34.91
C LEU A 369 23.49 16.51 -35.63
N ALA A 370 23.27 15.43 -34.88
CA ALA A 370 23.10 14.10 -35.46
C ALA A 370 21.88 14.02 -36.39
N ARG A 371 20.72 14.55 -35.96
CA ARG A 371 19.47 14.51 -36.73
C ARG A 371 19.47 15.44 -37.94
N THR A 372 19.91 16.68 -37.78
CA THR A 372 19.82 17.73 -38.82
C THR A 372 20.94 17.61 -39.86
N HIS A 373 22.13 17.16 -39.46
CA HIS A 373 23.30 17.06 -40.35
C HIS A 373 23.73 15.62 -40.66
N ALA A 374 22.94 14.62 -40.24
CA ALA A 374 23.22 13.19 -40.43
C ALA A 374 24.62 12.77 -39.97
N LEU A 375 25.14 13.42 -38.94
CA LEU A 375 26.44 13.10 -38.36
C LEU A 375 26.32 11.84 -37.47
N PRO A 376 27.34 10.95 -37.45
CA PRO A 376 27.40 9.89 -36.46
C PRO A 376 27.34 10.47 -35.05
N PHE A 377 26.52 9.89 -34.15
CA PHE A 377 26.30 10.45 -32.81
C PHE A 377 27.60 10.73 -32.04
N ARG A 378 28.61 9.86 -32.17
CA ARG A 378 29.92 10.06 -31.52
C ARG A 378 30.60 11.37 -31.94
N VAL A 379 30.47 11.74 -33.22
CA VAL A 379 31.01 12.99 -33.76
C VAL A 379 30.21 14.18 -33.22
N SER A 380 28.87 14.12 -33.24
CA SER A 380 28.02 15.16 -32.67
C SER A 380 28.24 15.36 -31.17
N HIS A 381 28.44 14.28 -30.43
CA HIS A 381 28.79 14.30 -29.02
C HIS A 381 30.16 14.95 -28.78
N GLU A 382 31.15 14.69 -29.64
CA GLU A 382 32.46 15.34 -29.56
C GLU A 382 32.38 16.84 -29.84
N VAL A 383 31.57 17.26 -30.82
CA VAL A 383 31.25 18.69 -31.04
C VAL A 383 30.59 19.30 -29.81
N ALA A 384 29.58 18.65 -29.23
CA ALA A 384 28.91 19.12 -28.03
C ALA A 384 29.85 19.21 -26.82
N ALA A 385 30.81 18.29 -26.68
CA ALA A 385 31.83 18.33 -25.63
C ALA A 385 32.78 19.54 -25.82
N HIS A 386 33.25 19.78 -27.05
CA HIS A 386 34.04 20.98 -27.38
C HIS A 386 33.25 22.27 -27.16
N PHE A 387 31.96 22.27 -27.49
CA PHE A 387 31.06 23.39 -27.24
C PHE A 387 30.95 23.70 -25.74
N VAL A 388 30.75 22.70 -24.89
CA VAL A 388 30.71 22.88 -23.42
C VAL A 388 32.04 23.39 -22.88
N ALA A 389 33.16 22.85 -23.35
CA ALA A 389 34.49 23.32 -22.96
C ALA A 389 34.69 24.80 -23.36
N GLY A 390 34.29 25.17 -24.57
CA GLY A 390 34.32 26.55 -25.07
C GLY A 390 33.45 27.49 -24.24
N ARG A 391 32.21 27.09 -23.92
CA ARG A 391 31.30 27.87 -23.05
C ARG A 391 31.87 28.11 -21.66
N ARG A 392 32.62 27.16 -21.10
CA ARG A 392 33.29 27.33 -19.79
C ARG A 392 34.46 28.31 -19.85
N GLN A 393 35.20 28.32 -20.96
CA GLN A 393 36.33 29.23 -21.15
C GLN A 393 35.87 30.65 -21.52
N GLN A 394 34.77 30.76 -22.26
CA GLN A 394 34.25 32.01 -22.82
C GLN A 394 32.73 32.15 -22.56
N PRO A 395 32.32 32.38 -21.31
CA PRO A 395 30.91 32.40 -20.92
C PRO A 395 30.09 33.55 -21.56
N GLU A 396 30.76 34.64 -21.96
CA GLU A 396 30.13 35.80 -22.60
C GLU A 396 30.15 35.74 -24.14
N ALA A 397 30.81 34.73 -24.73
CA ALA A 397 30.86 34.61 -26.19
C ALA A 397 29.50 34.17 -26.76
N PRO A 398 29.09 34.70 -27.94
CA PRO A 398 27.89 34.24 -28.65
C PRO A 398 27.92 32.72 -28.85
N LEU A 399 26.77 32.06 -28.71
CA LEU A 399 26.65 30.61 -28.85
C LEU A 399 27.12 30.15 -30.23
N VAL A 400 26.80 30.91 -31.29
CA VAL A 400 27.25 30.60 -32.65
C VAL A 400 28.76 30.58 -32.76
N ALA A 401 29.46 31.58 -32.18
CA ALA A 401 30.92 31.64 -32.24
C ALA A 401 31.57 30.44 -31.53
N VAL A 402 30.99 29.99 -30.41
CA VAL A 402 31.47 28.80 -29.69
C VAL A 402 31.18 27.52 -30.47
N LEU A 403 30.03 27.42 -31.13
CA LEU A 403 29.70 26.29 -31.99
C LEU A 403 30.58 26.24 -33.24
N ASP A 404 30.88 27.37 -33.86
CA ASP A 404 31.77 27.48 -35.02
C ASP A 404 33.17 26.99 -34.68
N ALA A 405 33.70 27.38 -33.51
CA ALA A 405 34.99 26.87 -33.04
C ALA A 405 34.94 25.35 -32.79
N ALA A 406 33.89 24.84 -32.14
CA ALA A 406 33.73 23.42 -31.85
C ALA A 406 33.57 22.56 -33.11
N THR A 407 32.75 23.00 -34.06
CA THR A 407 32.53 22.32 -35.35
C THR A 407 33.77 22.41 -36.23
N THR A 408 34.48 23.54 -36.27
CA THR A 408 35.75 23.65 -36.99
C THR A 408 36.80 22.70 -36.42
N ALA A 409 36.89 22.57 -35.10
CA ALA A 409 37.85 21.68 -34.45
C ALA A 409 37.59 20.19 -34.76
N VAL A 410 36.33 19.76 -34.80
CA VAL A 410 35.97 18.34 -34.96
C VAL A 410 35.69 17.95 -36.42
N LEU A 411 35.09 18.85 -37.20
CA LEU A 411 34.62 18.60 -38.58
C LEU A 411 35.47 19.29 -39.65
N GLY A 412 36.36 20.23 -39.26
CA GLY A 412 37.10 21.07 -40.22
C GLY A 412 36.25 22.11 -40.95
N ARG A 413 35.01 22.32 -40.54
CA ARG A 413 34.06 23.29 -41.13
C ARG A 413 33.05 23.77 -40.09
N THR A 414 32.42 24.92 -40.36
CA THR A 414 31.29 25.43 -39.58
C THR A 414 29.96 24.81 -40.05
N LEU A 415 28.93 24.95 -39.21
CA LEU A 415 27.55 24.55 -39.54
C LEU A 415 26.63 25.77 -39.43
N PRO A 416 25.64 25.94 -40.33
CA PRO A 416 24.82 27.14 -40.36
C PRO A 416 23.76 27.09 -39.25
N TYR A 417 23.99 27.84 -38.17
CA TYR A 417 23.00 28.10 -37.13
C TYR A 417 22.96 29.60 -36.79
N THR A 418 21.78 30.13 -36.50
CA THR A 418 21.65 31.45 -35.89
C THR A 418 21.76 31.38 -34.37
N GLU A 419 21.97 32.55 -33.74
CA GLU A 419 22.02 32.64 -32.28
C GLU A 419 20.68 32.23 -31.66
N GLU A 420 19.56 32.65 -32.27
CA GLU A 420 18.21 32.31 -31.82
C GLU A 420 17.93 30.81 -31.94
N GLU A 421 18.39 30.16 -33.02
CA GLU A 421 18.24 28.71 -33.19
C GLU A 421 18.99 27.94 -32.10
N LEU A 422 20.22 28.34 -31.78
CA LEU A 422 20.99 27.69 -30.72
C LEU A 422 20.43 27.96 -29.33
N GLN A 423 19.94 29.17 -29.07
CA GLN A 423 19.22 29.48 -27.82
C GLN A 423 17.97 28.59 -27.68
N HIS A 424 17.25 28.35 -28.77
CA HIS A 424 16.09 27.47 -28.77
C HIS A 424 16.50 26.02 -28.48
N VAL A 425 17.44 25.46 -29.24
CA VAL A 425 17.94 24.07 -29.09
C VAL A 425 18.46 23.81 -27.68
N LEU A 426 19.20 24.77 -27.10
CA LEU A 426 19.79 24.65 -25.77
C LEU A 426 18.82 25.02 -24.64
N SER A 427 17.58 25.38 -24.94
CA SER A 427 16.59 25.68 -23.91
C SER A 427 16.04 24.41 -23.25
N ALA A 428 15.87 24.45 -21.93
CA ALA A 428 15.29 23.33 -21.17
C ALA A 428 13.84 23.02 -21.59
N ARG A 429 13.11 24.03 -22.08
CA ARG A 429 11.76 23.87 -22.61
C ARG A 429 11.76 23.08 -23.92
N HIS A 430 12.58 23.47 -24.89
CA HIS A 430 12.71 22.73 -26.15
C HIS A 430 13.13 21.28 -25.89
N PHE A 431 14.11 21.08 -25.00
CA PHE A 431 14.58 19.76 -24.57
C PHE A 431 13.43 18.83 -24.15
N VAL A 432 12.48 19.34 -23.37
CA VAL A 432 11.29 18.60 -22.94
C VAL A 432 10.32 18.38 -24.10
N GLU A 433 10.05 19.41 -24.90
CA GLU A 433 9.04 19.39 -25.98
C GLU A 433 9.37 18.40 -27.12
N VAL A 434 10.65 18.18 -27.42
CA VAL A 434 11.09 17.26 -28.48
C VAL A 434 11.13 15.80 -28.06
N ARG A 435 11.12 15.49 -26.74
CA ARG A 435 11.15 14.12 -26.22
C ARG A 435 9.76 13.50 -26.19
N ARG A 436 9.25 13.19 -27.38
CA ARG A 436 7.89 12.67 -27.63
C ARG A 436 7.80 11.14 -27.75
N THR A 437 8.82 10.40 -27.31
CA THR A 437 8.72 8.94 -27.17
C THR A 437 7.64 8.59 -26.15
N LEU A 438 7.03 7.40 -26.26
CA LEU A 438 6.11 6.90 -25.24
C LEU A 438 6.75 6.98 -23.84
N GLY A 439 6.04 7.58 -22.88
CA GLY A 439 6.57 7.82 -21.53
C GLY A 439 7.55 9.00 -21.43
N GLY A 440 7.73 9.80 -22.48
CA GLY A 440 8.59 10.99 -22.45
C GLY A 440 8.01 12.17 -21.67
N PRO A 441 8.84 13.19 -21.33
CA PRO A 441 8.45 14.33 -20.52
C PRO A 441 7.63 15.38 -21.28
N SER A 442 7.43 15.25 -22.60
CA SER A 442 6.73 16.27 -23.38
C SER A 442 5.31 16.51 -22.84
N PRO A 443 4.78 17.74 -22.93
CA PRO A 443 3.42 18.03 -22.46
C PRO A 443 2.37 17.10 -23.07
N GLU A 444 2.49 16.82 -24.38
CA GLU A 444 1.64 15.87 -25.10
C GLU A 444 1.64 14.49 -24.42
N ARG A 445 2.82 13.91 -24.19
CA ARG A 445 2.96 12.56 -23.60
C ARG A 445 2.55 12.48 -22.15
N THR A 446 2.85 13.51 -21.37
CA THR A 446 2.45 13.56 -19.95
C THR A 446 0.95 13.78 -19.79
N THR A 447 0.30 14.55 -20.67
CA THR A 447 -1.17 14.66 -20.71
C THR A 447 -1.84 13.33 -21.10
N GLU A 448 -1.31 12.61 -22.09
CA GLU A 448 -1.79 11.25 -22.43
C GLU A 448 -1.68 10.29 -21.23
N ALA A 449 -0.53 10.28 -20.56
CA ALA A 449 -0.28 9.44 -19.38
C ALA A 449 -1.20 9.80 -18.19
N LEU A 450 -1.46 11.09 -17.95
CA LEU A 450 -2.42 11.54 -16.94
C LEU A 450 -3.82 10.98 -17.19
N ALA A 451 -4.29 11.02 -18.43
CA ALA A 451 -5.60 10.49 -18.80
C ALA A 451 -5.66 8.96 -18.58
N ALA A 452 -4.61 8.24 -18.97
CA ALA A 452 -4.50 6.80 -18.76
C ALA A 452 -4.48 6.43 -17.28
N GLU A 453 -3.70 7.15 -16.46
CA GLU A 453 -3.61 6.91 -15.02
C GLU A 453 -4.89 7.28 -14.28
N ALA A 454 -5.61 8.32 -14.71
CA ALA A 454 -6.92 8.66 -14.16
C ALA A 454 -7.96 7.56 -14.45
N ALA A 455 -7.96 6.99 -15.65
CA ALA A 455 -8.82 5.86 -16.00
C ALA A 455 -8.47 4.59 -15.22
N SER A 456 -7.16 4.30 -15.09
CA SER A 456 -6.64 3.21 -14.26
C SER A 456 -7.08 3.34 -12.80
N LEU A 457 -6.90 4.51 -12.19
CA LEU A 457 -7.36 4.79 -10.82
C LEU A 457 -8.87 4.63 -10.66
N SER A 458 -9.67 5.02 -11.67
CA SER A 458 -11.12 4.83 -11.65
C SER A 458 -11.49 3.33 -11.62
N ALA A 459 -10.81 2.50 -12.41
CA ALA A 459 -11.02 1.06 -12.42
C ALA A 459 -10.64 0.40 -11.08
N ASP A 460 -9.54 0.86 -10.47
CA ASP A 460 -9.07 0.38 -9.16
C ASP A 460 -10.05 0.75 -8.04
N ARG A 461 -10.52 2.01 -8.00
CA ARG A 461 -11.59 2.45 -7.09
C ARG A 461 -12.87 1.64 -7.28
N ALA A 462 -13.26 1.39 -8.52
CA ALA A 462 -14.44 0.60 -8.83
C ALA A 462 -14.29 -0.85 -8.32
N TRP A 463 -13.10 -1.44 -8.38
CA TRP A 463 -12.82 -2.73 -7.73
C TRP A 463 -12.99 -2.62 -6.21
N THR A 464 -12.36 -1.64 -5.55
CA THR A 464 -12.45 -1.52 -4.09
C THR A 464 -13.88 -1.26 -3.60
N THR A 465 -14.63 -0.39 -4.28
CA THR A 465 -16.05 -0.15 -3.98
C THR A 465 -16.89 -1.40 -4.15
N ARG A 466 -16.76 -2.14 -5.27
CA ARG A 466 -17.50 -3.39 -5.47
C ARG A 466 -17.17 -4.42 -4.39
N THR A 467 -15.89 -4.57 -4.04
CA THR A 467 -15.45 -5.53 -3.03
C THR A 467 -15.99 -5.16 -1.64
N ARG A 468 -15.95 -3.88 -1.24
CA ARG A 468 -16.57 -3.43 0.02
C ARG A 468 -18.08 -3.63 0.04
N ASN A 469 -18.76 -3.31 -1.05
CA ASN A 469 -20.21 -3.51 -1.16
C ASN A 469 -20.58 -4.99 -1.05
N ALA A 470 -19.80 -5.89 -1.65
CA ALA A 470 -20.01 -7.33 -1.52
C ALA A 470 -19.88 -7.80 -0.05
N LEU A 471 -18.91 -7.27 0.70
CA LEU A 471 -18.77 -7.57 2.13
C LEU A 471 -19.94 -7.02 2.96
N LEU A 472 -20.42 -5.82 2.65
CA LEU A 472 -21.59 -5.23 3.31
C LEU A 472 -22.87 -6.02 3.01
N GLU A 473 -23.02 -6.50 1.78
CA GLU A 473 -24.16 -7.32 1.36
C GLU A 473 -24.13 -8.69 2.06
N ALA A 474 -22.96 -9.34 2.14
CA ALA A 474 -22.80 -10.58 2.89
C ALA A 474 -23.17 -10.39 4.38
N SER A 475 -22.70 -9.31 5.01
CA SER A 475 -23.08 -8.97 6.38
C SER A 475 -24.59 -8.71 6.56
N ARG A 476 -25.28 -8.16 5.55
CA ARG A 476 -26.73 -8.01 5.57
C ARG A 476 -27.42 -9.36 5.43
N GLY A 477 -27.01 -10.17 4.46
CA GLY A 477 -27.52 -11.53 4.26
C GLY A 477 -27.32 -12.42 5.49
N LEU A 478 -26.21 -12.26 6.22
CA LEU A 478 -26.01 -12.92 7.51
C LEU A 478 -27.04 -12.50 8.54
N ARG A 479 -27.30 -11.19 8.71
CA ARG A 479 -28.34 -10.72 9.65
C ARG A 479 -29.72 -11.26 9.29
N GLU A 480 -30.10 -11.21 8.02
CA GLU A 480 -31.39 -11.74 7.55
C GLU A 480 -31.52 -13.25 7.79
N ALA A 481 -30.44 -14.00 7.54
CA ALA A 481 -30.43 -15.45 7.79
C ALA A 481 -30.50 -15.79 9.28
N VAL A 482 -29.80 -15.02 10.13
CA VAL A 482 -29.89 -15.14 11.59
C VAL A 482 -31.30 -14.81 12.07
N GLU A 483 -31.94 -13.77 11.53
CA GLU A 483 -33.31 -13.39 11.87
C GLU A 483 -34.34 -14.48 11.55
N ALA A 484 -34.07 -15.32 10.54
CA ALA A 484 -34.91 -16.43 10.10
C ALA A 484 -34.76 -17.75 10.90
N LEU A 485 -33.81 -17.82 11.85
CA LEU A 485 -33.71 -18.90 12.85
C LEU A 485 -34.83 -18.77 13.88
#